data_AF-A0A383EHT9-F1
#
_entry.id   AF-A0A383EHT9-F1
#
_cell.length_a   1.000
_cell.length_b   1.000
_cell.length_c   1.000
_cell.angle_alpha   90.00
_cell.angle_beta   90.00
_cell.angle_gamma   90.00
#
_symmetry.space_group_name_H-M   'P 1'
#
loop_
_entity.id
_entity.type
_entity.pdbx_description
1 polymer ?
#
loop_
_entity_poly.entity_id
_entity_poly.type
_entity_poly.pdbx_seq_one_letter_code
_entity_poly.pdbx_strand_id
1 'polypeptide(L)' 'MNSRILELLREIKDLIQGKEKSNRWMDIKNASDYTAVSRSTIRRAVQNGSLKASNTTGKLLFKVSDVERWLNG' A
#
# COMPACT_ATOMS: atom_id res chain seq x y z
N MET A 1 2.58 -35.63 -13.78
CA MET A 1 1.46 -35.66 -12.80
C MET A 1 1.92 -34.90 -11.56
N ASN A 2 1.09 -34.01 -11.00
CA ASN A 2 1.35 -33.00 -9.94
C ASN A 2 1.61 -31.54 -10.39
N SER A 3 1.39 -31.18 -11.66
CA SER A 3 1.46 -29.78 -12.12
C SER A 3 0.48 -28.84 -11.40
N ARG A 4 -0.75 -29.31 -11.16
CA ARG A 4 -1.81 -28.58 -10.46
C ARG A 4 -1.43 -28.23 -9.01
N ILE A 5 -0.73 -29.14 -8.32
CA ILE A 5 -0.30 -28.93 -6.92
C ILE A 5 0.78 -27.84 -6.86
N LEU A 6 1.74 -27.87 -7.80
CA LEU A 6 2.80 -26.87 -7.90
C LEU A 6 2.26 -25.47 -8.22
N GLU A 7 1.21 -25.40 -9.04
CA GLU A 7 0.52 -24.15 -9.38
C GLU A 7 -0.19 -23.55 -8.16
N LEU A 8 -0.99 -24.35 -7.45
CA LEU A 8 -1.68 -23.92 -6.21
C LEU A 8 -0.68 -23.51 -5.11
N LEU A 9 0.43 -24.22 -4.97
CA LEU A 9 1.48 -23.86 -4.00
C LEU A 9 2.15 -22.52 -4.35
N ARG A 10 2.34 -22.22 -5.64
CA ARG A 10 2.85 -20.91 -6.08
C ARG A 10 1.83 -19.81 -5.80
N GLU A 11 0.57 -20.05 -6.08
CA GLU A 11 -0.52 -19.09 -5.85
C GLU A 11 -0.66 -18.77 -4.35
N ILE A 12 -0.66 -19.79 -3.49
CA ILE A 12 -0.64 -19.63 -2.02
C ILE A 12 0.61 -18.88 -1.58
N LYS A 13 1.79 -19.22 -2.14
CA LYS A 13 3.04 -18.53 -1.81
C LYS A 13 2.98 -17.05 -2.18
N ASP A 14 2.47 -16.69 -3.36
CA ASP A 14 2.39 -15.30 -3.82
C ASP A 14 1.38 -14.48 -3.00
N LEU A 15 0.26 -15.11 -2.59
CA LEU A 15 -0.72 -14.52 -1.66
C LEU A 15 -0.09 -14.24 -0.28
N ILE A 16 0.69 -15.17 0.27
CA ILE A 16 1.37 -15.01 1.57
C ILE A 16 2.51 -14.00 1.48
N GLN A 17 3.31 -14.04 0.41
CA GLN A 17 4.42 -13.12 0.19
C GLN A 17 3.96 -11.70 -0.13
N GLY A 18 2.67 -11.48 -0.39
CA GLY A 18 2.12 -10.16 -0.66
C GLY A 18 2.77 -9.51 -1.88
N LYS A 19 3.15 -10.28 -2.90
CA LYS A 19 3.79 -9.75 -4.12
C LYS A 19 2.94 -8.73 -4.87
N GLU A 20 1.63 -8.72 -4.62
CA GLU A 20 0.66 -7.69 -5.05
C GLU A 20 0.77 -6.35 -4.31
N LYS A 21 1.68 -6.18 -3.34
CA LYS A 21 1.78 -4.96 -2.54
C LYS A 21 2.31 -3.75 -3.32
N SER A 22 3.16 -3.95 -4.33
CA SER A 22 3.86 -2.82 -4.97
C SER A 22 2.96 -1.93 -5.82
N ASN A 23 1.85 -2.46 -6.35
CA ASN A 23 0.94 -1.73 -7.24
C ASN A 23 -0.44 -1.45 -6.63
N ARG A 24 -0.68 -1.85 -5.38
CA ARG A 24 -1.95 -1.57 -4.72
C ARG A 24 -1.99 -0.09 -4.32
N TRP A 25 -2.98 0.61 -4.85
CA TRP A 25 -3.31 1.95 -4.41
C TRP A 25 -4.25 1.88 -3.21
N MET A 26 -4.10 2.80 -2.27
CA MET A 26 -4.98 2.96 -1.12
C MET A 26 -5.43 4.41 -1.01
N ASP A 27 -6.65 4.62 -0.52
CA ASP A 27 -7.13 5.96 -0.16
C ASP A 27 -6.64 6.35 1.24
N ILE A 28 -6.95 7.58 1.65
CA ILE A 28 -6.56 8.08 2.97
C ILE A 28 -7.18 7.30 4.14
N LYS A 29 -8.33 6.65 3.95
CA LYS A 29 -8.98 5.85 5.00
C LYS A 29 -8.17 4.57 5.21
N ASN A 30 -7.94 3.83 4.14
CA ASN A 30 -7.13 2.62 4.15
C ASN A 30 -5.69 2.91 4.61
N ALA A 31 -5.11 4.05 4.22
CA ALA A 31 -3.80 4.46 4.72
C ALA A 31 -3.80 4.73 6.23
N SER A 32 -4.86 5.37 6.76
CA SER A 32 -5.03 5.60 8.20
C SER A 32 -5.14 4.28 8.96
N ASP A 33 -5.91 3.33 8.43
CA ASP A 33 -6.08 2.00 9.01
C ASP A 33 -4.79 1.18 8.95
N TYR A 34 -4.04 1.27 7.84
CA TYR A 34 -2.78 0.55 7.62
C TYR A 34 -1.63 1.08 8.51
N THR A 35 -1.53 2.40 8.67
CA THR A 35 -0.44 3.05 9.41
C THR A 35 -0.77 3.30 10.88
N ALA A 36 -2.01 3.04 11.30
CA ALA A 36 -2.56 3.36 12.62
C ALA A 36 -2.41 4.84 13.05
N VAL A 37 -2.14 5.77 12.12
CA VAL A 37 -2.13 7.21 12.39
C VAL A 37 -3.39 7.88 11.86
N SER A 38 -3.71 9.05 12.42
CA SER A 38 -4.91 9.78 12.02
C SER A 38 -4.81 10.33 10.59
N ARG A 39 -5.96 10.41 9.92
CA ARG A 39 -6.11 11.08 8.61
C ARG A 39 -5.54 12.51 8.60
N SER A 40 -5.58 13.22 9.73
CA SER A 40 -5.01 14.56 9.87
C SER A 40 -3.48 14.56 9.83
N THR A 41 -2.84 13.55 10.42
CA THR A 41 -1.38 13.35 10.33
C THR A 41 -0.97 13.02 8.90
N ILE A 42 -1.70 12.15 8.21
CA ILE A 42 -1.43 11.82 6.81
C ILE A 42 -1.55 13.06 5.90
N ARG A 43 -2.58 13.89 6.08
CA ARG A 43 -2.71 15.15 5.31
C ARG A 43 -1.53 16.09 5.54
N ARG A 44 -1.07 16.24 6.79
CA ARG A 44 0.10 17.04 7.13
C ARG A 44 1.37 16.50 6.47
N ALA A 45 1.54 15.18 6.45
CA ALA A 45 2.65 14.51 5.78
C ALA A 45 2.65 14.70 4.25
N VAL A 46 1.47 14.77 3.64
CA VAL A 46 1.37 15.14 2.21
C VAL A 46 1.70 16.62 2.00
N GLN A 47 1.18 17.51 2.84
CA GLN A 47 1.40 18.95 2.73
C GLN A 47 2.87 19.36 2.91
N ASN A 48 3.58 18.70 3.83
CA ASN A 48 5.00 18.96 4.06
C ASN A 48 5.94 18.21 3.10
N GLY A 49 5.39 17.40 2.18
CA GLY A 49 6.15 16.67 1.16
C GLY A 49 6.82 15.37 1.63
N SER A 50 6.66 14.98 2.91
CA SER A 50 7.25 13.74 3.44
C SER A 50 6.56 12.46 2.94
N LEU A 51 5.27 12.53 2.60
CA LEU A 51 4.50 11.43 2.04
C LEU A 51 4.00 11.77 0.63
N LYS A 52 4.38 10.92 -0.33
CA LYS A 52 3.93 11.06 -1.72
C LYS A 52 2.48 10.61 -1.88
N ALA A 53 1.67 11.44 -2.53
CA ALA A 53 0.29 11.14 -2.90
C ALA A 53 0.01 11.54 -4.34
N SER A 54 -0.86 10.79 -5.02
CA SER A 54 -1.54 11.24 -6.22
C SER A 54 -2.79 12.01 -5.83
N ASN A 55 -2.92 13.25 -6.32
CA ASN A 55 -4.02 14.16 -6.04
C ASN A 55 -4.72 14.68 -7.30
N THR A 56 -4.37 14.16 -8.48
CA THR A 56 -4.89 14.62 -9.79
C THR A 56 -6.40 14.52 -9.91
N THR A 57 -7.01 13.51 -9.28
CA THR A 57 -8.45 13.22 -9.40
C THR A 57 -9.28 13.82 -8.25
N GLY A 58 -8.70 14.69 -7.41
CA GLY A 58 -9.36 15.29 -6.24
C GLY A 58 -9.45 14.37 -5.00
N LYS A 59 -9.06 13.11 -5.12
CA LYS A 59 -8.82 12.20 -3.99
C LYS A 59 -7.33 12.02 -3.75
N LEU A 60 -6.95 11.85 -2.49
CA LEU A 60 -5.60 11.43 -2.12
C LEU A 60 -5.49 9.92 -2.26
N LEU A 61 -4.65 9.49 -3.20
CA LEU A 61 -4.32 8.09 -3.44
C LEU A 61 -2.84 7.86 -3.18
N PHE A 62 -2.53 6.79 -2.48
CA PHE A 62 -1.18 6.44 -2.05
C PHE A 62 -0.81 5.07 -2.61
N LYS A 63 0.42 4.92 -3.07
CA LYS A 63 0.98 3.59 -3.29
C LYS A 63 1.40 3.02 -1.93
N VAL A 64 1.17 1.73 -1.71
CA VAL A 64 1.65 1.05 -0.49
C VAL A 64 3.16 1.28 -0.29
N SER A 65 3.95 1.19 -1.36
CA SER A 65 5.41 1.38 -1.31
C SER A 65 5.83 2.78 -0.88
N ASP A 66 5.09 3.82 -1.25
CA ASP A 66 5.35 5.19 -0.80
C ASP A 66 5.01 5.36 0.69
N VAL A 67 3.94 4.70 1.17
CA VAL A 67 3.56 4.68 2.60
C VAL A 67 4.58 3.90 3.44
N GLU A 68 5.00 2.72 2.98
CA GLU A 68 6.02 1.91 3.65
C GLU A 68 7.36 2.66 3.73
N ARG A 69 7.76 3.36 2.66
CA ARG A 69 8.94 4.23 2.68
C ARG A 69 8.80 5.34 3.72
N TRP A 70 7.67 6.02 3.73
CA TRP A 70 7.40 7.09 4.71
C TRP A 70 7.45 6.59 6.16
N LEU A 71 6.99 5.37 6.44
CA LEU A 71 7.07 4.77 7.77
C LEU A 71 8.50 4.40 8.20
N ASN A 72 9.38 4.10 7.23
CA ASN A 72 10.76 3.67 7.50
C ASN A 72 11.76 4.83 7.64
N GLY A 73 11.32 6.08 7.43
CA GLY A 73 12.17 7.28 7.49
C GLY A 73 13.03 7.49 6.25
#